data_AF-A0A124GPI3-F1
#
_entry.id   AF-A0A124GPI3-F1
#
_cell.length_a   1.000
_cell.length_b   1.000
_cell.length_c   1.000
_cell.angle_alpha   90.00
_cell.angle_beta   90.00
_cell.angle_gamma   90.00
#
_symmetry.space_group_name_H-M   'P 1'
#
loop_
_entity.id
_entity.type
_entity.pdbx_description
1 polymer ?
#
loop_
_entity_poly.entity_id
_entity_poly.type
_entity_poly.pdbx_seq_one_letter_code
_entity_poly.pdbx_strand_id
1 'polypeptide(L)'
;MYTFDQYLKLSREAKSLATRYGCACLKAHLGALSAYDMKKKLLTDAEKMKYGADWLNKSSRFYNKKEQGEPIVRRQVVEDIDRRVQPLFSLTSLLCHPLWQLIDNPTPTKQSITEALSNLPHSYVQMLFKEADAVGLVKRKKLSRQAIWKIHASADIHALACLIAFCLESPPTKNDRLDLAQLSAIQYLIKLSIISVFSTVAEDFYILLNQNFSATLVAKHDRLYSDVWPYRAPDDSHIMLPMRIINNYHVNIAGTINVYKKLYQKAIQRGFVNKADVNEQTFYNFICHTEIQQLSNILYQDGPIPDNFRDLKHLIFERTLLRK
;
A
#
# COMPACT_ATOMS: atom_id res chain seq x y z
N MET A 1 13.03 -13.91 -6.85
CA MET A 1 11.88 -13.79 -5.95
C MET A 1 12.15 -14.66 -4.74
N TYR A 2 11.73 -14.26 -3.53
CA TYR A 2 11.89 -15.08 -2.34
C TYR A 2 11.14 -16.42 -2.47
N THR A 3 11.59 -17.43 -1.74
CA THR A 3 11.01 -18.78 -1.72
C THR A 3 9.95 -18.92 -0.64
N PHE A 4 9.13 -19.96 -0.77
CA PHE A 4 8.14 -20.30 0.25
C PHE A 4 8.79 -20.59 1.62
N ASP A 5 9.99 -21.16 1.65
CA ASP A 5 10.72 -21.41 2.91
C ASP A 5 11.13 -20.11 3.59
N GLN A 6 11.48 -19.08 2.81
CA GLN A 6 11.76 -17.74 3.35
C GLN A 6 10.48 -17.07 3.86
N TYR A 7 9.33 -17.28 3.21
CA TYR A 7 8.04 -16.87 3.75
C TYR A 7 7.72 -17.57 5.09
N LEU A 8 7.99 -18.87 5.24
CA LEU A 8 7.72 -19.60 6.50
C LEU A 8 8.53 -19.07 7.70
N LYS A 9 9.70 -18.49 7.44
CA LYS A 9 10.60 -17.90 8.45
C LYS A 9 10.17 -16.53 8.97
N LEU A 10 9.25 -15.85 8.28
CA LEU A 10 8.70 -14.56 8.73
C LEU A 10 8.02 -14.69 10.10
N SER A 11 7.89 -13.58 10.81
CA SER A 11 7.08 -13.48 12.03
C SER A 11 5.63 -13.91 11.79
N ARG A 12 4.90 -14.22 12.85
CA ARG A 12 3.49 -14.64 12.74
C ARG A 12 2.64 -13.52 12.15
N GLU A 13 2.93 -12.29 12.52
CA GLU A 13 2.27 -11.05 12.13
C GLU A 13 2.48 -10.78 10.64
N ALA A 14 3.73 -10.82 10.17
CA ALA A 14 4.05 -10.65 8.75
C ALA A 14 3.44 -11.77 7.89
N LYS A 15 3.49 -13.03 8.34
CA LYS A 15 2.83 -14.15 7.64
C LYS A 15 1.32 -13.99 7.57
N SER A 16 0.70 -13.50 8.65
CA SER A 16 -0.74 -13.22 8.70
C SER A 16 -1.12 -12.17 7.66
N LEU A 17 -0.40 -11.06 7.58
CA LEU A 17 -0.61 -10.01 6.57
C LEU A 17 -0.46 -10.54 5.15
N ALA A 18 0.65 -11.22 4.86
CA ALA A 18 0.91 -11.82 3.56
C ALA A 18 -0.19 -12.79 3.15
N THR A 19 -0.68 -13.60 4.09
CA THR A 19 -1.76 -14.56 3.87
C THR A 19 -3.09 -13.88 3.56
N ARG A 20 -3.48 -12.88 4.37
CA ARG A 20 -4.73 -12.14 4.16
C ARG A 20 -4.72 -11.39 2.83
N TYR A 21 -3.61 -10.72 2.52
CA TYR A 21 -3.44 -10.03 1.25
C TYR A 21 -3.51 -11.01 0.07
N GLY A 22 -2.77 -12.13 0.14
CA GLY A 22 -2.80 -13.17 -0.88
C GLY A 22 -4.19 -13.73 -1.13
N CYS A 23 -4.96 -13.99 -0.06
CA CYS A 23 -6.33 -14.46 -0.15
C CYS A 23 -7.29 -13.40 -0.73
N ALA A 24 -7.14 -12.14 -0.32
CA ALA A 24 -7.93 -11.03 -0.86
C ALA A 24 -7.69 -10.85 -2.36
N CYS A 25 -6.43 -10.90 -2.80
CA CYS A 25 -6.07 -10.86 -4.21
C CYS A 25 -6.64 -12.06 -4.97
N LEU A 26 -6.56 -13.28 -4.41
CA LEU A 26 -7.14 -14.47 -5.03
C LEU A 26 -8.67 -14.34 -5.17
N LYS A 27 -9.34 -13.85 -4.13
CA LYS A 27 -10.78 -13.61 -4.13
C LYS A 27 -11.19 -12.63 -5.22
N ALA A 28 -10.48 -11.51 -5.33
CA ALA A 28 -10.70 -10.51 -6.36
C ALA A 28 -10.43 -11.07 -7.76
N HIS A 29 -9.32 -11.81 -7.94
CA HIS A 29 -8.96 -12.43 -9.22
C HIS A 29 -10.04 -13.42 -9.70
N LEU A 30 -10.57 -14.24 -8.80
CA LEU A 30 -11.66 -15.17 -9.11
C LEU A 30 -13.02 -14.45 -9.25
N GLY A 31 -13.13 -13.17 -8.91
CA GLY A 31 -14.41 -12.47 -8.80
C GLY A 31 -15.37 -13.14 -7.81
N ALA A 32 -14.82 -13.69 -6.72
CA ALA A 32 -15.58 -14.47 -5.74
C ALA A 32 -16.17 -13.57 -4.64
N LEU A 33 -17.42 -13.83 -4.25
CA LEU A 33 -18.10 -13.03 -3.23
C LEU A 33 -17.80 -13.51 -1.80
N SER A 34 -17.42 -14.78 -1.62
CA SER A 34 -17.19 -15.40 -0.32
C SER A 34 -16.12 -16.48 -0.37
N ALA A 35 -15.63 -16.91 0.79
CA ALA A 35 -14.72 -18.05 0.93
C ALA A 35 -15.28 -19.35 0.33
N TYR A 36 -16.60 -19.55 0.42
CA TYR A 36 -17.29 -20.66 -0.23
C TYR A 36 -17.18 -20.55 -1.75
N ASP A 37 -17.48 -19.37 -2.29
CA ASP A 37 -17.43 -19.11 -3.74
C ASP A 37 -16.01 -19.22 -4.29
N MET A 38 -15.00 -18.76 -3.54
CA MET A 38 -13.59 -18.97 -3.89
C MET A 38 -13.27 -20.46 -4.07
N LYS A 39 -13.66 -21.31 -3.12
CA LYS A 39 -13.43 -22.76 -3.24
C LYS A 39 -14.17 -23.33 -4.45
N LYS A 40 -15.43 -22.94 -4.65
CA LYS A 40 -16.25 -23.39 -5.79
C LYS A 40 -15.61 -23.03 -7.13
N LYS A 41 -15.08 -21.81 -7.28
CA LYS A 41 -14.45 -21.34 -8.53
C LYS A 41 -13.10 -21.99 -8.82
N LEU A 42 -12.41 -22.52 -7.80
CA LEU A 42 -11.16 -23.27 -7.98
C LEU A 42 -11.36 -24.73 -8.40
N LEU A 43 -12.59 -25.26 -8.29
CA LEU A 43 -12.88 -26.64 -8.67
C LEU A 43 -13.24 -26.74 -10.16
N THR A 44 -12.83 -27.84 -10.78
CA THR A 44 -13.30 -28.26 -12.10
C THR A 44 -14.77 -28.69 -12.03
N ASP A 45 -15.46 -28.71 -13.16
CA ASP A 45 -16.87 -29.12 -13.18
C ASP A 45 -17.06 -30.60 -12.79
N ALA A 46 -16.11 -31.46 -13.15
CA ALA A 46 -16.09 -32.86 -12.71
C ALA A 46 -15.93 -32.98 -11.18
N GLU A 47 -15.07 -32.17 -10.57
CA GLU A 47 -14.93 -32.11 -9.10
C GLU A 47 -16.22 -31.59 -8.45
N LYS A 48 -16.86 -30.55 -9.02
CA LYS A 48 -18.14 -30.02 -8.51
C LYS A 48 -19.25 -31.07 -8.54
N MET A 49 -19.31 -31.90 -9.58
CA MET A 49 -20.28 -33.00 -9.68
C MET A 49 -19.99 -34.12 -8.67
N LYS A 50 -18.71 -34.36 -8.35
CA LYS A 50 -18.28 -35.39 -7.40
C LYS A 50 -18.51 -34.99 -5.94
N TYR A 51 -18.41 -33.70 -5.61
CA TYR A 51 -18.57 -33.20 -4.25
C TYR A 51 -19.96 -32.59 -4.02
N GLY A 52 -20.76 -33.19 -3.14
CA GLY A 52 -22.05 -32.64 -2.74
C GLY A 52 -21.95 -31.28 -2.01
N ALA A 53 -23.06 -30.55 -1.94
CA ALA A 53 -23.14 -29.20 -1.35
C ALA A 53 -22.62 -29.14 0.11
N ASP A 54 -22.86 -30.19 0.91
CA ASP A 54 -22.41 -30.27 2.30
C ASP A 54 -20.89 -30.39 2.48
N TRP A 55 -20.19 -31.00 1.52
CA TRP A 55 -18.73 -31.07 1.52
C TRP A 55 -18.11 -29.71 1.23
N LEU A 56 -18.70 -28.98 0.27
CA LEU A 56 -18.27 -27.62 -0.09
C LEU A 56 -18.41 -26.67 1.11
N ASN A 57 -19.51 -26.76 1.87
CA ASN A 57 -19.73 -25.96 3.07
C ASN A 57 -18.66 -26.20 4.15
N LYS A 58 -18.34 -27.46 4.46
CA LYS A 58 -17.28 -27.80 5.45
C LYS A 58 -15.87 -27.41 4.98
N SER A 59 -15.63 -27.40 3.67
CA SER A 59 -14.32 -27.09 3.07
C SER A 59 -13.98 -25.60 2.99
N SER A 60 -14.98 -24.71 3.04
CA SER A 60 -14.80 -23.24 3.07
C SER A 60 -14.03 -22.74 4.30
N ARG A 61 -13.97 -23.57 5.36
CA ARG A 61 -13.25 -23.29 6.62
C ARG A 61 -11.79 -22.93 6.39
N PHE A 62 -11.14 -23.50 5.38
CA PHE A 62 -9.77 -23.14 5.04
C PHE A 62 -9.66 -21.66 4.70
N TYR A 63 -10.39 -21.17 3.69
CA TYR A 63 -10.31 -19.77 3.25
C TYR A 63 -10.80 -18.80 4.32
N ASN A 64 -11.84 -19.15 5.08
CA ASN A 64 -12.29 -18.33 6.22
C ASN A 64 -11.16 -18.09 7.24
N LYS A 65 -10.42 -19.15 7.60
CA LYS A 65 -9.26 -19.03 8.50
C LYS A 65 -8.14 -18.18 7.89
N LYS A 66 -7.91 -18.27 6.57
CA LYS A 66 -6.86 -17.51 5.89
C LYS A 66 -7.22 -16.03 5.75
N GLU A 67 -8.47 -15.70 5.46
CA GLU A 67 -9.00 -14.32 5.52
C GLU A 67 -8.90 -13.73 6.94
N GLN A 68 -8.98 -14.56 7.99
CA GLN A 68 -8.76 -14.17 9.39
C GLN A 68 -7.27 -14.09 9.79
N GLY A 69 -6.33 -14.41 8.88
CA GLY A 69 -4.89 -14.29 9.14
C GLY A 69 -4.21 -15.53 9.71
N GLU A 70 -4.84 -16.70 9.68
CA GLU A 70 -4.15 -17.96 9.97
C GLU A 70 -3.13 -18.26 8.85
N PRO A 71 -1.80 -18.30 9.09
CA PRO A 71 -0.82 -18.46 8.02
C PRO A 71 -1.00 -19.73 7.15
N ILE A 72 -0.72 -19.63 5.84
CA ILE A 72 -0.67 -20.82 4.97
C ILE A 72 0.70 -21.47 5.13
N VAL A 73 0.80 -22.56 5.89
CA VAL A 73 2.10 -23.19 6.19
C VAL A 73 2.47 -24.37 5.27
N ARG A 74 1.52 -24.85 4.45
CA ARG A 74 1.71 -26.04 3.60
C ARG A 74 1.94 -25.62 2.15
N ARG A 75 3.12 -25.89 1.62
CA ARG A 75 3.50 -25.54 0.24
C ARG A 75 2.59 -26.17 -0.80
N GLN A 76 2.23 -27.45 -0.61
CA GLN A 76 1.40 -28.20 -1.57
C GLN A 76 0.02 -27.56 -1.79
N VAL A 77 -0.51 -26.86 -0.77
CA VAL A 77 -1.79 -26.15 -0.89
C VAL A 77 -1.65 -24.93 -1.81
N VAL A 78 -0.54 -24.21 -1.70
CA VAL A 78 -0.27 -23.04 -2.55
C VAL A 78 0.00 -23.47 -3.98
N GLU A 79 0.78 -24.54 -4.17
CA GLU A 79 1.06 -25.11 -5.50
C GLU A 79 -0.21 -25.61 -6.20
N ASP A 80 -1.14 -26.24 -5.46
CA ASP A 80 -2.42 -26.67 -6.04
C ASP A 80 -3.30 -25.48 -6.44
N ILE A 81 -3.33 -24.42 -5.63
CA ILE A 81 -4.06 -23.19 -5.98
C ILE A 81 -3.44 -22.56 -7.22
N ASP A 82 -2.11 -22.37 -7.25
CA ASP A 82 -1.41 -21.75 -8.37
C ASP A 82 -1.62 -22.53 -9.67
N ARG A 83 -1.55 -23.87 -9.63
CA ARG A 83 -1.83 -24.72 -10.80
C ARG A 83 -3.24 -24.48 -11.38
N ARG A 84 -4.21 -24.11 -10.55
CA ARG A 84 -5.61 -23.90 -10.95
C ARG A 84 -5.91 -22.49 -11.48
N VAL A 85 -5.06 -21.50 -11.19
CA VAL A 85 -5.30 -20.08 -11.55
C VAL A 85 -4.22 -19.47 -12.46
N GLN A 86 -3.13 -20.20 -12.69
CA GLN A 86 -2.10 -19.80 -13.65
C GLN A 86 -2.63 -19.78 -15.09
N PRO A 87 -2.00 -18.97 -15.98
CA PRO A 87 -0.82 -18.14 -15.74
C PRO A 87 -1.13 -16.73 -15.19
N LEU A 88 -2.40 -16.37 -15.05
CA LEU A 88 -2.82 -14.99 -14.78
C LEU A 88 -2.61 -14.56 -13.31
N PHE A 89 -2.46 -15.51 -12.39
CA PHE A 89 -2.31 -15.26 -10.97
C PHE A 89 -1.30 -16.22 -10.33
N SER A 90 -0.61 -15.75 -9.28
CA SER A 90 0.33 -16.55 -8.49
C SER A 90 0.22 -16.16 -7.01
N LEU A 91 -0.41 -17.02 -6.22
CA LEU A 91 -0.45 -16.92 -4.77
C LEU A 91 0.96 -17.06 -4.19
N THR A 92 1.80 -17.94 -4.73
CA THR A 92 3.21 -18.04 -4.30
C THR A 92 3.92 -16.70 -4.40
N SER A 93 3.73 -15.97 -5.52
CA SER A 93 4.35 -14.66 -5.72
C SER A 93 3.86 -13.60 -4.74
N LEU A 94 2.60 -13.67 -4.30
CA LEU A 94 2.05 -12.76 -3.30
C LEU A 94 2.53 -13.09 -1.89
N LEU A 95 2.56 -14.36 -1.51
CA LEU A 95 3.03 -14.81 -0.20
C LEU A 95 4.53 -14.56 -0.03
N CYS A 96 5.30 -14.77 -1.10
CA CYS A 96 6.76 -14.59 -1.10
C CYS A 96 7.18 -13.20 -1.59
N HIS A 97 6.26 -12.23 -1.57
CA HIS A 97 6.57 -10.89 -2.06
C HIS A 97 7.66 -10.22 -1.20
N PRO A 98 8.68 -9.56 -1.80
CA PRO A 98 9.78 -8.94 -1.06
C PRO A 98 9.38 -7.92 0.01
N LEU A 99 8.20 -7.30 -0.12
CA LEU A 99 7.68 -6.39 0.89
C LEU A 99 7.66 -7.02 2.28
N TRP A 100 7.27 -8.30 2.37
CA TRP A 100 7.14 -8.97 3.67
C TRP A 100 8.48 -9.15 4.36
N GLN A 101 9.54 -9.44 3.60
CA GLN A 101 10.91 -9.54 4.12
C GLN A 101 11.45 -8.16 4.54
N LEU A 102 11.11 -7.11 3.80
CA LEU A 102 11.48 -5.74 4.15
C LEU A 102 10.87 -5.32 5.47
N ILE A 103 9.56 -5.52 5.66
CA ILE A 103 8.87 -5.02 6.86
C ILE A 103 9.15 -5.86 8.11
N ASP A 104 9.50 -7.14 7.93
CA ASP A 104 9.74 -8.08 9.03
C ASP A 104 11.20 -8.05 9.54
N ASN A 105 12.03 -7.14 9.02
CA ASN A 105 13.41 -6.97 9.41
C ASN A 105 13.59 -5.66 10.22
N PRO A 106 13.57 -5.70 11.57
CA PRO A 106 13.62 -4.49 12.41
C PRO A 106 14.97 -3.76 12.37
N THR A 107 16.03 -4.41 11.87
CA THR A 107 17.38 -3.84 11.75
C THR A 107 17.90 -3.95 10.30
N PRO A 108 17.27 -3.22 9.37
CA PRO A 108 17.50 -3.42 7.95
C PRO A 108 18.90 -2.91 7.56
N THR A 109 19.72 -3.82 7.03
CA THR A 109 21.03 -3.47 6.47
C THR A 109 20.89 -3.08 5.01
N LYS A 110 21.82 -2.27 4.48
CA LYS A 110 21.88 -1.96 3.04
C LYS A 110 21.84 -3.21 2.16
N GLN A 111 22.50 -4.28 2.59
CA GLN A 111 22.50 -5.57 1.89
C GLN A 111 21.11 -6.20 1.87
N SER A 112 20.44 -6.30 3.03
CA SER A 112 19.10 -6.89 3.11
C SER A 112 18.06 -6.11 2.30
N ILE A 113 18.15 -4.77 2.29
CA ILE A 113 17.27 -3.93 1.48
C ILE A 113 17.54 -4.15 -0.01
N THR A 114 18.81 -4.23 -0.40
CA THR A 114 19.22 -4.49 -1.79
C THR A 114 18.75 -5.86 -2.27
N GLU A 115 18.87 -6.88 -1.42
CA GLU A 115 18.38 -8.23 -1.69
C GLU A 115 16.86 -8.25 -1.89
N ALA A 116 16.10 -7.53 -1.07
CA ALA A 116 14.66 -7.47 -1.25
C ALA A 116 14.28 -6.78 -2.57
N LEU A 117 14.93 -5.68 -2.91
CA LEU A 117 14.68 -4.96 -4.15
C LEU A 117 15.08 -5.74 -5.40
N SER A 118 16.15 -6.54 -5.35
CA SER A 118 16.56 -7.39 -6.48
C SER A 118 15.61 -8.57 -6.72
N ASN A 119 14.77 -8.90 -5.73
CA ASN A 119 13.76 -9.95 -5.82
C ASN A 119 12.39 -9.46 -6.35
N LEU A 120 12.25 -8.18 -6.68
CA LEU A 120 11.07 -7.60 -7.33
C LEU A 120 10.94 -8.06 -8.80
N PRO A 121 9.79 -7.80 -9.47
CA PRO A 121 9.65 -8.07 -10.90
C PRO A 121 10.71 -7.36 -11.75
N HIS A 122 11.07 -7.97 -12.88
CA HIS A 122 12.16 -7.51 -13.74
C HIS A 122 12.06 -6.04 -14.13
N SER A 123 10.86 -5.52 -14.40
CA SER A 123 10.62 -4.12 -14.73
C SER A 123 11.08 -3.16 -13.63
N TYR A 124 10.85 -3.50 -12.35
CA TYR A 124 11.34 -2.73 -11.22
C TYR A 124 12.84 -2.90 -11.02
N VAL A 125 13.37 -4.12 -11.18
CA VAL A 125 14.80 -4.38 -11.08
C VAL A 125 15.60 -3.56 -12.10
N GLN A 126 15.17 -3.51 -13.36
CA GLN A 126 15.82 -2.70 -14.40
C GLN A 126 15.81 -1.19 -14.08
N MET A 127 14.75 -0.69 -13.43
CA MET A 127 14.67 0.70 -13.00
C MET A 127 15.64 1.01 -11.86
N LEU A 128 15.84 0.06 -10.93
CA LEU A 128 16.61 0.27 -9.70
C LEU A 128 18.09 -0.11 -9.83
N PHE A 129 18.42 -1.05 -10.72
CA PHE A 129 19.74 -1.64 -10.88
C PHE A 129 20.30 -1.40 -12.28
N LYS A 130 21.61 -1.54 -12.39
CA LYS A 130 22.33 -1.64 -13.66
C LYS A 130 23.19 -2.90 -13.61
N GLU A 131 23.37 -3.54 -14.75
CA GLU A 131 24.36 -4.60 -14.88
C GLU A 131 25.77 -3.97 -14.78
N ALA A 132 26.65 -4.63 -14.03
CA ALA A 132 28.07 -4.31 -13.99
C ALA A 132 28.84 -5.52 -14.50
N ASP A 133 29.74 -5.27 -15.46
CA ASP A 133 30.37 -6.27 -16.34
C ASP A 133 31.01 -7.48 -15.63
N ALA A 134 31.37 -7.36 -14.34
CA ALA A 134 32.02 -8.43 -13.58
C ALA A 134 31.37 -8.79 -12.22
N VAL A 135 30.34 -8.07 -11.76
CA VAL A 135 29.83 -8.16 -10.36
C VAL A 135 28.31 -8.43 -10.28
N GLY A 136 27.65 -8.60 -11.42
CA GLY A 136 26.19 -8.78 -11.49
C GLY A 136 25.43 -7.45 -11.34
N LEU A 137 24.26 -7.50 -10.70
CA LEU A 137 23.37 -6.33 -10.55
C LEU A 137 23.90 -5.36 -9.49
N VAL A 138 24.18 -4.12 -9.89
CA VAL A 138 24.59 -3.03 -9.00
C VAL A 138 23.47 -2.00 -8.89
N LYS A 139 23.09 -1.66 -7.65
CA LYS A 139 22.05 -0.66 -7.40
C LYS A 139 22.47 0.73 -7.89
N ARG A 140 21.55 1.42 -8.57
CA ARG A 140 21.78 2.79 -9.05
C ARG A 140 21.83 3.75 -7.86
N LYS A 141 22.89 4.57 -7.81
CA LYS A 141 23.05 5.62 -6.76
C LYS A 141 21.99 6.72 -6.86
N LYS A 142 21.51 7.02 -8.07
CA LYS A 142 20.48 8.02 -8.33
C LYS A 142 19.52 7.47 -9.37
N LEU A 143 18.22 7.52 -9.06
CA LEU A 143 17.18 7.14 -9.99
C LEU A 143 16.87 8.29 -10.95
N SER A 144 16.49 7.95 -12.18
CA SER A 144 16.01 8.95 -13.13
C SER A 144 14.66 9.51 -12.67
N ARG A 145 14.35 10.76 -13.05
CA ARG A 145 13.03 11.35 -12.78
C ARG A 145 11.89 10.49 -13.34
N GLN A 146 12.11 9.88 -14.51
CA GLN A 146 11.15 8.98 -15.13
C GLN A 146 10.92 7.71 -14.31
N ALA A 147 11.98 7.12 -13.73
CA ALA A 147 11.83 5.94 -12.87
C ALA A 147 11.05 6.26 -11.59
N ILE A 148 11.36 7.40 -10.95
CA ILE A 148 10.60 7.88 -9.79
C ILE A 148 9.13 8.09 -10.17
N TRP A 149 8.87 8.81 -11.27
CA TRP A 149 7.50 9.05 -11.74
C TRP A 149 6.74 7.73 -11.99
N LYS A 150 7.38 6.74 -12.64
CA LYS A 150 6.76 5.42 -12.85
C LYS A 150 6.40 4.73 -11.54
N ILE A 151 7.30 4.72 -10.55
CA ILE A 151 7.03 4.14 -9.22
C ILE A 151 5.83 4.82 -8.56
N HIS A 152 5.76 6.14 -8.60
CA HIS A 152 4.65 6.89 -7.98
C HIS A 152 3.32 6.72 -8.74
N ALA A 153 3.37 6.60 -10.07
CA ALA A 153 2.20 6.41 -10.92
C ALA A 153 1.61 4.99 -10.80
N SER A 154 2.43 3.99 -10.46
CA SER A 154 1.96 2.63 -10.19
C SER A 154 0.90 2.59 -9.07
N ALA A 155 0.12 1.50 -9.07
CA ALA A 155 -0.89 1.19 -8.07
C ALA A 155 -0.75 -0.26 -7.59
N ASP A 156 0.50 -0.68 -7.35
CA ASP A 156 0.85 -2.05 -6.96
C ASP A 156 1.72 -2.10 -5.69
N ILE A 157 1.87 -3.31 -5.16
CA ILE A 157 2.66 -3.62 -3.96
C ILE A 157 4.17 -3.52 -4.20
N HIS A 158 4.64 -3.62 -5.44
CA HIS A 158 6.07 -3.53 -5.80
C HIS A 158 6.57 -2.09 -5.62
N ALA A 159 5.80 -1.11 -6.09
CA ALA A 159 6.08 0.30 -5.88
C ALA A 159 6.03 0.68 -4.39
N LEU A 160 5.10 0.12 -3.60
CA LEU A 160 5.09 0.30 -2.15
C LEU A 160 6.39 -0.23 -1.51
N ALA A 161 6.85 -1.41 -1.92
CA ALA A 161 8.12 -1.98 -1.44
C ALA A 161 9.32 -1.08 -1.79
N CYS A 162 9.34 -0.50 -2.99
CA CYS A 162 10.38 0.47 -3.39
C CYS A 162 10.38 1.71 -2.48
N LEU A 163 9.20 2.31 -2.26
CA LEU A 163 9.07 3.53 -1.45
C LEU A 163 9.48 3.29 0.01
N ILE A 164 9.08 2.15 0.58
CA ILE A 164 9.51 1.76 1.93
C ILE A 164 11.02 1.55 1.97
N ALA A 165 11.60 0.83 1.01
CA ALA A 165 13.04 0.64 0.95
C ALA A 165 13.81 1.97 0.88
N PHE A 166 13.33 2.95 0.12
CA PHE A 166 13.95 4.29 0.08
C PHE A 166 13.86 5.01 1.42
N CYS A 167 12.74 4.84 2.14
CA CYS A 167 12.56 5.38 3.49
C CYS A 167 13.54 4.74 4.49
N LEU A 168 13.80 3.43 4.39
CA LEU A 168 14.72 2.69 5.27
C LEU A 168 16.20 2.98 4.98
N GLU A 169 16.55 3.31 3.74
CA GLU A 169 17.93 3.66 3.36
C GLU A 169 18.29 5.11 3.62
N SER A 170 17.29 5.99 3.69
CA SER A 170 17.50 7.41 3.90
C SER A 170 18.00 7.63 5.33
N PRO A 171 19.18 8.24 5.53
CA PRO A 171 19.63 8.56 6.87
C PRO A 171 18.62 9.53 7.50
N PRO A 172 18.34 9.43 8.81
CA PRO A 172 17.48 10.39 9.49
C PRO A 172 18.04 11.79 9.24
N THR A 173 17.24 12.64 8.59
CA THR A 173 17.65 14.01 8.31
C THR A 173 17.81 14.73 9.64
N LYS A 174 19.04 15.14 9.98
CA LYS A 174 19.35 15.92 11.19
C LYS A 174 18.66 17.29 11.26
N ASN A 175 17.89 17.65 10.23
CA ASN A 175 17.25 18.95 10.09
C ASN A 175 15.74 18.79 10.25
N ASP A 176 15.10 19.80 10.85
CA ASP A 176 13.64 19.99 11.03
C ASP A 176 12.81 20.05 9.72
N ARG A 177 13.36 19.56 8.59
CA ARG A 177 12.68 19.62 7.29
C ARG A 177 11.77 18.42 7.12
N LEU A 178 10.61 18.67 6.52
CA LEU A 178 9.67 17.66 6.07
C LEU A 178 10.38 16.60 5.21
N ASP A 179 10.31 15.34 5.62
CA ASP A 179 10.87 14.20 4.90
C ASP A 179 9.94 13.83 3.73
N LEU A 180 10.24 14.37 2.55
CA LEU A 180 9.42 14.18 1.36
C LEU A 180 9.33 12.72 0.90
N ALA A 181 10.33 11.88 1.22
CA ALA A 181 10.30 10.46 0.87
C ALA A 181 9.29 9.71 1.75
N GLN A 182 9.33 9.96 3.07
CA GLN A 182 8.36 9.42 4.02
C GLN A 182 6.94 9.91 3.74
N LEU A 183 6.77 11.21 3.43
CA LEU A 183 5.47 11.78 3.07
C LEU A 183 4.90 11.16 1.79
N SER A 184 5.75 10.98 0.79
CA SER A 184 5.38 10.32 -0.46
C SER A 184 4.95 8.88 -0.24
N ALA A 185 5.68 8.14 0.61
CA ALA A 185 5.38 6.75 0.91
C ALA A 185 4.03 6.59 1.65
N ILE A 186 3.73 7.46 2.63
CA ILE A 186 2.45 7.38 3.35
C ILE A 186 1.27 7.76 2.46
N GLN A 187 1.41 8.78 1.60
CA GLN A 187 0.39 9.13 0.60
C GLN A 187 0.15 7.97 -0.38
N TYR A 188 1.23 7.29 -0.82
CA TYR A 188 1.11 6.12 -1.67
C TYR A 188 0.41 4.96 -0.97
N LEU A 189 0.73 4.69 0.32
CA LEU A 189 0.05 3.67 1.11
C LEU A 189 -1.45 3.97 1.22
N ILE A 190 -1.83 5.22 1.53
CA ILE A 190 -3.24 5.64 1.62
C ILE A 190 -3.94 5.43 0.27
N LYS A 191 -3.33 5.88 -0.83
CA LYS A 191 -3.85 5.66 -2.20
C LYS A 191 -4.08 4.17 -2.44
N LEU A 192 -3.06 3.35 -2.25
CA LEU A 192 -3.11 1.90 -2.49
C LEU A 192 -4.20 1.23 -1.64
N SER A 193 -4.41 1.71 -0.41
CA SER A 193 -5.44 1.23 0.52
C SER A 193 -6.86 1.63 0.13
N ILE A 194 -7.03 2.52 -0.84
CA ILE A 194 -8.34 2.91 -1.36
C ILE A 194 -8.63 2.20 -2.68
N ILE A 195 -7.68 2.23 -3.61
CA ILE A 195 -7.90 1.79 -5.00
C ILE A 195 -7.61 0.31 -5.24
N SER A 196 -7.16 -0.43 -4.23
CA SER A 196 -6.75 -1.83 -4.40
C SER A 196 -7.20 -2.73 -3.25
N VAL A 197 -7.03 -4.05 -3.48
CA VAL A 197 -7.19 -5.11 -2.47
C VAL A 197 -6.24 -4.97 -1.27
N PHE A 198 -5.24 -4.09 -1.32
CA PHE A 198 -4.40 -3.79 -0.16
C PHE A 198 -5.18 -3.20 1.01
N SER A 199 -6.35 -2.62 0.75
CA SER A 199 -7.31 -2.16 1.77
C SER A 199 -7.59 -3.18 2.87
N THR A 200 -7.55 -4.49 2.57
CA THR A 200 -7.84 -5.56 3.54
C THR A 200 -6.77 -5.75 4.61
N VAL A 201 -5.57 -5.19 4.41
CA VAL A 201 -4.43 -5.33 5.31
C VAL A 201 -3.77 -4.00 5.68
N ALA A 202 -4.24 -2.89 5.13
CA ALA A 202 -3.58 -1.58 5.20
C ALA A 202 -3.29 -1.09 6.63
N GLU A 203 -4.27 -1.21 7.53
CA GLU A 203 -4.14 -0.74 8.91
C GLU A 203 -3.14 -1.59 9.71
N ASP A 204 -3.33 -2.91 9.73
CA ASP A 204 -2.41 -3.82 10.41
C ASP A 204 -1.00 -3.79 9.81
N PHE A 205 -0.90 -3.57 8.50
CA PHE A 205 0.38 -3.35 7.81
C PHE A 205 1.08 -2.10 8.33
N TYR A 206 0.36 -0.98 8.43
CA TYR A 206 0.89 0.27 8.97
C TYR A 206 1.31 0.11 10.43
N ILE A 207 0.52 -0.59 11.23
CA ILE A 207 0.84 -0.89 12.64
C ILE A 207 2.13 -1.71 12.73
N LEU A 208 2.25 -2.82 12.00
CA LEU A 208 3.44 -3.68 12.03
C LEU A 208 4.70 -2.92 11.59
N LEU A 209 4.58 -2.11 10.54
CA LEU A 209 5.69 -1.29 10.06
C LEU A 209 6.20 -0.35 11.17
N ASN A 210 5.30 0.35 11.85
CA ASN A 210 5.68 1.27 12.93
C ASN A 210 6.21 0.54 14.16
N GLN A 211 5.66 -0.62 14.51
CA GLN A 211 6.20 -1.47 15.58
C GLN A 211 7.65 -1.88 15.32
N ASN A 212 7.99 -2.24 14.08
CA ASN A 212 9.31 -2.73 13.72
C ASN A 212 10.35 -1.62 13.54
N PHE A 213 9.94 -0.41 13.13
CA PHE A 213 10.88 0.63 12.70
C PHE A 213 10.88 1.92 13.52
N SER A 214 9.78 2.28 14.20
CA SER A 214 9.68 3.62 14.81
C SER A 214 10.75 3.85 15.88
N ALA A 215 11.02 2.85 16.71
CA ALA A 215 12.07 2.94 17.75
C ALA A 215 13.49 3.08 17.17
N THR A 216 13.76 2.46 16.01
CA THR A 216 15.10 2.40 15.42
C THR A 216 15.40 3.60 14.52
N LEU A 217 14.38 4.11 13.82
CA LEU A 217 14.56 5.09 12.74
C LEU A 217 14.09 6.50 13.06
N VAL A 218 13.29 6.69 14.11
CA VAL A 218 12.90 8.04 14.49
C VAL A 218 13.88 8.56 15.53
N ALA A 219 14.75 9.47 15.09
CA ALA A 219 15.47 10.33 16.01
C ALA A 219 14.44 11.08 16.88
N LYS A 220 14.64 11.09 18.21
CA LYS A 220 13.82 11.88 19.14
C LYS A 220 13.86 13.35 18.71
N HIS A 221 12.89 13.77 17.91
CA HIS A 221 12.68 15.16 17.54
C HIS A 221 11.51 15.67 18.39
N ASP A 222 11.76 16.70 19.20
CA ASP A 222 10.82 17.25 20.19
C ASP A 222 9.61 18.01 19.58
N ARG A 223 9.21 17.73 18.33
CA ARG A 223 8.14 18.49 17.66
C ARG A 223 7.11 17.61 16.96
N LEU A 224 5.89 17.62 17.48
CA LEU A 224 4.70 16.89 17.01
C LEU A 224 4.40 17.09 15.50
N TYR A 225 4.67 18.29 14.96
CA TYR A 225 4.27 18.67 13.58
C TYR A 225 5.15 18.11 12.45
N SER A 226 6.29 17.48 12.76
CA SER A 226 7.08 16.77 11.73
C SER A 226 6.45 15.44 11.33
N ASP A 227 5.65 14.86 12.22
CA ASP A 227 5.15 13.49 12.12
C ASP A 227 3.65 13.46 11.83
N VAL A 228 2.90 14.47 12.27
CA VAL A 228 1.47 14.60 12.01
C VAL A 228 1.06 16.00 11.60
N TRP A 229 -0.04 16.10 10.85
CA TRP A 229 -0.64 17.36 10.41
C TRP A 229 -2.09 17.46 10.88
N PRO A 230 -2.47 18.53 11.61
CA PRO A 230 -3.85 18.69 12.05
C PRO A 230 -4.77 18.94 10.85
N TYR A 231 -5.88 18.21 10.81
CA TYR A 231 -6.95 18.39 9.84
C TYR A 231 -8.27 18.55 10.59
N ARG A 232 -9.00 19.61 10.27
CA ARG A 232 -10.37 19.80 10.74
C ARG A 232 -11.31 19.30 9.65
N ALA A 233 -12.00 18.20 9.94
CA ALA A 233 -12.99 17.65 9.05
C ALA A 233 -14.24 18.56 9.00
N PRO A 234 -15.11 18.39 7.98
CA PRO A 234 -16.30 19.24 7.82
C PRO A 234 -17.32 19.15 8.96
N ASP A 235 -17.25 18.10 9.78
CA ASP A 235 -18.06 17.90 10.99
C ASP A 235 -17.37 18.42 12.27
N ASP A 236 -16.37 19.29 12.10
CA ASP A 236 -15.50 19.85 13.15
C ASP A 236 -14.68 18.83 13.95
N SER A 237 -14.68 17.55 13.55
CA SER A 237 -13.77 16.57 14.14
C SER A 237 -12.32 16.90 13.77
N HIS A 238 -11.42 16.75 14.75
CA HIS A 238 -10.00 16.99 14.58
C HIS A 238 -9.30 15.65 14.37
N ILE A 239 -8.65 15.50 13.22
CA ILE A 239 -7.92 14.29 12.83
C ILE A 239 -6.45 14.66 12.64
N MET A 240 -5.55 13.82 13.13
CA MET A 240 -4.11 13.95 12.90
C MET A 240 -3.71 13.11 11.69
N LEU A 241 -3.32 13.75 10.60
CA LEU A 241 -2.89 13.07 9.39
C LEU A 241 -1.41 12.69 9.51
N PRO A 242 -1.02 11.45 9.19
CA PRO A 242 0.37 11.04 9.25
C PRO A 242 1.18 11.71 8.15
N MET A 243 2.26 12.40 8.50
CA MET A 243 3.19 13.03 7.56
C MET A 243 4.36 12.12 7.17
N ARG A 244 4.44 10.95 7.81
CA ARG A 244 5.48 9.94 7.58
C ARG A 244 4.86 8.55 7.57
N ILE A 245 5.47 7.62 6.83
CA ILE A 245 5.05 6.22 6.82
C ILE A 245 5.59 5.47 8.05
N ILE A 246 6.78 5.85 8.52
CA ILE A 246 7.36 5.44 9.80
C ILE A 246 7.28 6.65 10.75
N ASN A 247 6.45 6.51 11.77
CA ASN A 247 5.92 7.54 12.65
C ASN A 247 6.01 7.07 14.11
N ASN A 248 6.38 7.97 15.02
CA ASN A 248 6.45 7.66 16.45
C ASN A 248 5.11 7.66 17.16
N TYR A 249 4.09 8.23 16.54
CA TYR A 249 2.76 8.35 17.12
C TYR A 249 1.86 7.25 16.59
N HIS A 250 1.00 6.73 17.46
CA HIS A 250 -0.12 5.91 17.04
C HIS A 250 -1.12 6.79 16.28
N VAL A 251 -0.94 6.86 14.96
CA VAL A 251 -1.85 7.57 14.07
C VAL A 251 -2.88 6.60 13.51
N ASN A 252 -4.16 6.97 13.61
CA ASN A 252 -5.25 6.22 13.00
C ASN A 252 -5.23 6.40 11.47
N ILE A 253 -4.58 5.47 10.77
CA ILE A 253 -4.50 5.48 9.31
C ILE A 253 -5.87 5.25 8.66
N ALA A 254 -6.78 4.49 9.30
CA ALA A 254 -8.13 4.27 8.79
C ALA A 254 -8.95 5.58 8.75
N GLY A 255 -8.79 6.44 9.76
CA GLY A 255 -9.35 7.79 9.78
C GLY A 255 -8.87 8.63 8.59
N THR A 256 -7.56 8.61 8.32
CA THR A 256 -6.97 9.32 7.16
C THR A 256 -7.48 8.78 5.82
N ILE A 257 -7.56 7.45 5.68
CA ILE A 257 -8.12 6.80 4.49
C ILE A 257 -9.57 7.24 4.26
N ASN A 258 -10.37 7.34 5.33
CA ASN A 258 -11.76 7.81 5.24
C ASN A 258 -11.85 9.28 4.81
N VAL A 259 -10.96 10.15 5.27
CA VAL A 259 -10.87 11.55 4.81
C VAL A 259 -10.66 11.60 3.30
N TYR A 260 -9.69 10.84 2.77
CA TYR A 260 -9.44 10.77 1.33
C TYR A 260 -10.66 10.29 0.54
N LYS A 261 -11.35 9.26 1.03
CA LYS A 261 -12.59 8.75 0.41
C LYS A 261 -13.70 9.81 0.39
N LYS A 262 -13.91 10.52 1.50
CA LYS A 262 -14.91 11.60 1.60
C LYS A 262 -14.59 12.76 0.64
N LEU A 263 -13.32 13.17 0.55
CA LEU A 263 -12.88 14.21 -0.38
C LEU A 263 -13.16 13.83 -1.83
N TYR A 264 -12.86 12.58 -2.22
CA TYR A 264 -13.15 12.09 -3.57
C TYR A 264 -14.65 12.04 -3.86
N GLN A 265 -15.45 11.53 -2.92
CA GLN A 265 -16.91 11.54 -3.04
C GLN A 265 -17.46 12.96 -3.22
N LYS A 266 -16.94 13.93 -2.45
CA LYS A 266 -17.35 15.33 -2.56
C LYS A 266 -16.91 15.95 -3.90
N ALA A 267 -15.72 15.62 -4.40
CA ALA A 267 -15.26 16.04 -5.72
C ALA A 267 -16.18 15.53 -6.85
N ILE A 268 -16.65 14.28 -6.77
CA ILE A 268 -17.65 13.75 -7.69
C ILE A 268 -18.97 14.52 -7.58
N GLN A 269 -19.48 14.72 -6.35
CA GLN A 269 -20.74 15.44 -6.12
C GLN A 269 -20.72 16.87 -6.68
N ARG A 270 -19.54 17.50 -6.69
CA ARG A 270 -19.35 18.85 -7.23
C ARG A 270 -19.08 18.88 -8.73
N GLY A 271 -19.10 17.73 -9.40
CA GLY A 271 -18.80 17.63 -10.84
C GLY A 271 -17.32 17.87 -11.19
N PHE A 272 -16.44 17.98 -10.21
CA PHE A 272 -15.00 18.21 -10.44
C PHE A 272 -14.31 16.97 -11.00
N VAL A 273 -14.80 15.78 -10.62
CA VAL A 273 -14.26 14.51 -11.09
C VAL A 273 -15.38 13.59 -11.55
N ASN A 274 -15.23 13.04 -12.75
CA ASN A 274 -16.14 12.00 -13.24
C ASN A 274 -15.83 10.66 -12.56
N LYS A 275 -16.88 9.90 -12.23
CA LYS A 275 -16.76 8.57 -11.61
C LYS A 275 -16.21 7.54 -12.62
N ALA A 276 -14.88 7.49 -12.74
CA ALA A 276 -14.14 6.52 -13.55
C ALA A 276 -12.76 6.24 -12.91
N ASP A 277 -12.27 5.01 -13.03
CA ASP A 277 -11.06 4.52 -12.34
C ASP A 277 -9.81 5.39 -12.60
N VAL A 278 -9.62 5.85 -13.84
CA VAL A 278 -8.49 6.72 -14.21
C VAL A 278 -8.55 8.07 -13.48
N ASN A 279 -9.76 8.61 -13.30
CA ASN A 279 -9.95 9.89 -12.62
C ASN A 279 -9.78 9.75 -11.11
N GLU A 280 -10.17 8.60 -10.54
CA GLU A 280 -9.94 8.28 -9.13
C GLU A 280 -8.45 8.28 -8.79
N GLN A 281 -7.64 7.57 -9.59
CA GLN A 281 -6.18 7.54 -9.41
C GLN A 281 -5.56 8.94 -9.57
N THR A 282 -6.03 9.70 -10.55
CA THR A 282 -5.56 11.07 -10.79
C THR A 282 -5.87 11.97 -9.60
N PHE A 283 -7.08 11.87 -9.04
CA PHE A 283 -7.49 12.63 -7.87
C PHE A 283 -6.65 12.28 -6.62
N TYR A 284 -6.39 10.99 -6.37
CA TYR A 284 -5.57 10.60 -5.23
C TYR A 284 -4.10 10.96 -5.38
N ASN A 285 -3.56 11.00 -6.60
CA ASN A 285 -2.22 11.54 -6.85
C ASN A 285 -2.16 13.08 -6.71
N PHE A 286 -3.30 13.77 -6.82
CA PHE A 286 -3.39 15.21 -6.66
C PHE A 286 -3.41 15.65 -5.18
N ILE A 287 -4.02 14.85 -4.29
CA ILE A 287 -4.14 15.20 -2.87
C ILE A 287 -2.74 15.34 -2.23
N CYS A 288 -2.54 16.45 -1.53
CA CYS A 288 -1.36 16.72 -0.73
C CYS A 288 -1.75 16.97 0.73
N HIS A 289 -1.13 16.29 1.69
CA HIS A 289 -1.44 16.45 3.12
C HIS A 289 -1.29 17.90 3.61
N THR A 290 -0.28 18.64 3.15
CA THR A 290 -0.06 20.03 3.58
C THR A 290 -1.14 20.99 3.08
N GLU A 291 -1.89 20.60 2.06
CA GLU A 291 -2.90 21.42 1.38
C GLU A 291 -4.33 20.89 1.60
N ILE A 292 -4.47 19.74 2.25
CA ILE A 292 -5.73 19.00 2.34
C ILE A 292 -6.85 19.79 3.02
N GLN A 293 -6.51 20.68 3.98
CA GLN A 293 -7.49 21.58 4.58
C GLN A 293 -8.08 22.54 3.55
N GLN A 294 -7.25 23.11 2.67
CA GLN A 294 -7.73 24.04 1.65
C GLN A 294 -8.55 23.32 0.59
N LEU A 295 -8.10 22.13 0.16
CA LEU A 295 -8.88 21.27 -0.71
C LEU A 295 -10.26 20.96 -0.10
N SER A 296 -10.29 20.55 1.17
CA SER A 296 -11.53 20.29 1.91
C SER A 296 -12.42 21.53 1.95
N ASN A 297 -11.87 22.70 2.31
CA ASN A 297 -12.64 23.94 2.36
C ASN A 297 -13.25 24.28 1.00
N ILE A 298 -12.49 24.16 -0.10
CA ILE A 298 -13.01 24.41 -1.47
C ILE A 298 -14.13 23.44 -1.82
N LEU A 299 -13.95 22.14 -1.57
CA LEU A 299 -14.94 21.11 -1.92
C LEU A 299 -16.24 21.21 -1.11
N TYR A 300 -16.17 21.72 0.12
CA TYR A 300 -17.32 21.81 1.04
C TYR A 300 -17.95 23.21 1.13
N GLN A 301 -17.33 24.26 0.61
CA GLN A 301 -17.92 25.61 0.53
C GLN A 301 -18.92 25.73 -0.61
N ASP A 302 -20.00 26.47 -0.41
CA ASP A 302 -20.94 26.85 -1.47
C ASP A 302 -20.30 27.92 -2.35
N GLY A 303 -19.86 27.53 -3.55
CA GLY A 303 -19.16 28.41 -4.49
C GLY A 303 -18.75 27.71 -5.79
N PRO A 304 -18.24 28.44 -6.79
CA PRO A 304 -17.71 27.82 -7.99
C PRO A 304 -16.46 26.97 -7.67
N ILE A 305 -16.34 25.81 -8.31
CA ILE A 305 -15.12 24.99 -8.27
C ILE A 305 -14.47 25.06 -9.66
N PRO A 306 -13.14 25.17 -9.76
CA PRO A 306 -12.46 25.12 -11.05
C PRO A 306 -12.72 23.81 -11.80
N ASP A 307 -12.74 23.85 -13.13
CA ASP A 307 -13.08 22.68 -13.96
C ASP A 307 -11.93 21.67 -14.11
N ASN A 308 -10.73 21.98 -13.62
CA ASN A 308 -9.56 21.12 -13.77
C ASN A 308 -8.57 21.21 -12.59
N PHE A 309 -7.72 20.19 -12.47
CA PHE A 309 -6.73 20.07 -11.40
C PHE A 309 -5.69 21.19 -11.36
N ARG A 310 -5.33 21.77 -12.51
CA ARG A 310 -4.34 22.85 -12.56
C ARG A 310 -4.89 24.11 -11.90
N ASP A 311 -6.11 24.49 -12.25
CA ASP A 311 -6.75 25.68 -11.71
C ASP A 311 -7.13 25.49 -10.24
N LEU A 312 -7.54 24.28 -9.85
CA LEU A 312 -7.72 23.95 -8.43
C LEU A 312 -6.41 24.06 -7.65
N LYS A 313 -5.27 23.63 -8.23
CA LYS A 313 -3.96 23.80 -7.60
C LYS A 313 -3.59 25.27 -7.41
N HIS A 314 -3.86 26.10 -8.42
CA HIS A 314 -3.65 27.55 -8.32
C HIS A 314 -4.51 28.17 -7.22
N LEU A 315 -5.80 27.83 -7.14
CA LEU A 315 -6.70 28.33 -6.10
C LEU A 315 -6.27 27.90 -4.69
N ILE A 316 -5.83 26.64 -4.53
CA ILE A 316 -5.28 26.15 -3.25
C ILE A 316 -4.04 26.97 -2.86
N PHE A 317 -3.15 27.22 -3.81
CA PHE A 317 -1.93 27.99 -3.57
C PHE A 317 -2.24 29.44 -3.17
N GLU A 318 -3.13 30.12 -3.89
CA GLU A 318 -3.59 31.47 -3.56
C GLU A 318 -4.20 31.53 -2.15
N ARG A 319 -5.12 30.62 -1.82
CA ARG A 319 -5.73 30.55 -0.47
C ARG A 319 -4.73 30.19 0.63
N THR A 320 -3.62 29.53 0.29
CA THR A 320 -2.57 29.20 1.25
C THR A 320 -1.67 30.42 1.50
N LEU A 321 -1.33 31.18 0.46
CA LEU A 321 -0.57 32.44 0.57
C LEU A 321 -1.35 33.57 1.24
N LEU A 322 -2.65 33.67 0.95
CA LEU A 322 -3.53 34.73 1.46
C LEU A 322 -4.04 34.49 2.88
N ARG A 323 -3.53 33.47 3.60
CA ARG A 323 -3.74 33.31 5.04
C ARG A 323 -3.06 34.47 5.78
N LYS A 324 -3.75 35.62 5.85
CA LYS A 324 -3.74 36.51 7.00
C LYS A 324 -4.75 36.01 8.02
#